data_AF-A0A1R0GLL8-F1
#
_entry.id   AF-A0A1R0GLL8-F1
#
_cell.length_a   1.000
_cell.length_b   1.000
_cell.length_c   1.000
_cell.angle_alpha   90.00
_cell.angle_beta   90.00
_cell.angle_gamma   90.00
#
_symmetry.space_group_name_H-M   'P 1'
#
loop_
_entity.id
_entity.type
_entity.pdbx_description
1 polymer ?
#
loop_
_entity_poly.entity_id
_entity_poly.type
_entity_poly.pdbx_seq_one_letter_code
_entity_poly.pdbx_strand_id
1 'polypeptide(L)'
;MVQVDAKHRLIYLISPVIVVGISDTNLTFILTGIYFVSDESSDTYSWALKYLKKEAEKIGVFSNPTYFIGDSSPSIASAVEIFYPNYIRVHC
;
A
#
# COMPACT_ATOMS: atom_id res chain seq x y z
N MET A 1 6.92 1.41 -8.67
CA MET A 1 6.01 0.31 -8.30
C MET A 1 5.55 0.53 -6.87
N VAL A 2 4.28 0.35 -6.54
CA VAL A 2 3.80 0.44 -5.15
C VAL A 2 3.55 -0.97 -4.65
N GLN A 3 3.99 -1.27 -3.43
CA GLN A 3 3.74 -2.56 -2.78
C GLN A 3 3.04 -2.33 -1.44
N VAL A 4 1.94 -3.05 -1.24
CA VAL A 4 1.20 -3.12 0.02
C VAL A 4 1.09 -4.58 0.42
N ASP A 5 1.61 -4.91 1.61
CA ASP A 5 1.51 -6.24 2.19
C ASP A 5 0.82 -6.14 3.56
N ALA A 6 -0.16 -7.03 3.79
CA ALA A 6 -0.93 -7.10 5.03
C ALA A 6 -0.72 -8.44 5.77
N LYS A 7 0.33 -9.21 5.45
CA LYS A 7 0.51 -10.58 5.98
C LYS A 7 0.91 -10.71 7.45
N HIS A 8 1.27 -9.64 8.17
CA HIS A 8 1.96 -9.77 9.45
C HIS A 8 1.08 -9.37 10.64
N ARG A 9 0.33 -10.33 11.19
CA ARG A 9 -0.24 -10.17 12.55
C ARG A 9 0.88 -10.24 13.57
N LEU A 10 1.13 -9.15 14.29
CA LEU A 10 2.02 -9.18 15.45
C LEU A 10 1.37 -10.05 16.53
N ILE A 11 2.02 -11.18 16.85
CA ILE A 11 1.50 -12.31 17.63
C ILE A 11 0.94 -11.90 19.01
N TYR A 12 1.32 -10.73 19.52
CA TYR A 12 0.86 -10.19 20.80
C TYR A 12 -0.33 -9.22 20.75
N LEU A 13 -0.68 -8.65 19.58
CA LEU A 13 -1.66 -7.55 19.49
C LEU A 13 -2.96 -7.93 18.75
N ILE A 14 -3.04 -9.10 18.09
CA ILE A 14 -4.17 -9.59 17.25
C ILE A 14 -4.58 -8.62 16.12
N SER A 15 -3.97 -7.44 16.06
CA SER A 15 -4.32 -6.35 15.16
C SER A 15 -3.62 -6.57 13.81
N PRO A 16 -4.32 -6.40 12.68
CA PRO A 16 -3.69 -6.38 11.38
C PRO A 16 -2.60 -5.30 11.30
N VAL A 17 -1.56 -5.59 10.53
CA VAL A 17 -0.48 -4.64 10.23
C VAL A 17 -0.42 -4.46 8.74
N ILE A 18 -0.56 -3.22 8.29
CA ILE A 18 -0.42 -2.85 6.88
C ILE A 18 0.98 -2.27 6.69
N VAL A 19 1.76 -2.90 5.81
CA VAL A 19 3.08 -2.43 5.40
C VAL A 19 2.95 -1.83 4.01
N VAL A 20 3.43 -0.60 3.84
CA VAL A 20 3.34 0.13 2.57
C VAL A 20 4.71 0.66 2.18
N GLY A 21 5.06 0.48 0.91
CA GLY A 21 6.26 1.07 0.36
C GLY A 21 6.23 1.23 -1.15
N ILE A 22 7.30 1.82 -1.65
CA ILE A 22 7.49 2.12 -3.07
C ILE A 22 8.77 1.42 -3.49
N SER A 23 8.73 0.72 -4.61
CA SER A 23 9.92 0.20 -5.27
C SER A 23 10.26 1.01 -6.51
N ASP A 24 11.55 1.30 -6.68
CA ASP A 24 12.09 1.92 -7.88
C ASP A 24 12.27 0.91 -9.03
N THR A 25 12.79 1.36 -10.17
CA THR A 25 13.08 0.50 -11.33
C THR A 25 14.23 -0.46 -11.10
N ASN A 26 15.05 -0.25 -10.07
CA ASN A 26 16.15 -1.13 -9.67
C ASN A 26 15.69 -2.18 -8.65
N LEU A 27 14.38 -2.30 -8.41
CA LEU A 27 13.78 -3.20 -7.41
C LEU A 27 14.18 -2.86 -5.97
N THR A 28 14.68 -1.65 -5.72
CA THR A 28 14.95 -1.19 -4.37
C THR A 28 13.62 -0.82 -3.72
N PHE A 29 13.22 -1.58 -2.69
CA PHE A 29 12.04 -1.29 -1.90
C PHE A 29 12.34 -0.25 -0.82
N ILE A 30 11.61 0.86 -0.86
CA ILE A 30 11.63 1.92 0.14
C ILE A 30 10.39 1.76 1.01
N LEU A 31 10.59 1.32 2.24
CA LEU A 31 9.54 1.26 3.25
C LEU A 31 9.08 2.69 3.57
N THR A 32 7.79 2.96 3.37
CA THR A 32 7.22 4.30 3.59
C THR A 32 6.32 4.35 4.83
N GLY A 33 5.72 3.22 5.23
CA GLY A 33 4.91 3.17 6.43
C GLY A 33 4.61 1.76 6.92
N ILE A 34 4.46 1.64 8.24
CA ILE A 34 3.93 0.47 8.93
C ILE A 34 2.78 0.97 9.79
N TYR A 35 1.58 0.41 9.58
CA TYR A 35 0.37 0.85 10.24
C TYR A 35 -0.25 -0.29 11.03
N PHE A 36 -0.49 -0.05 12.32
CA PHE A 36 -1.28 -0.91 13.17
C PHE A 36 -2.73 -0.49 13.06
N VAL A 37 -3.58 -1.38 12.58
CA VAL A 37 -4.98 -1.05 12.27
C VAL A 37 -5.91 -2.00 13.00
N SER A 38 -7.13 -1.54 13.28
CA SER A 38 -8.16 -2.36 13.92
C SER A 38 -8.82 -3.35 12.95
N ASP A 39 -8.78 -3.06 11.64
CA ASP A 39 -9.48 -3.78 10.58
C ASP A 39 -8.78 -3.64 9.23
N GLU A 40 -9.17 -4.48 8.26
CA GLU A 40 -8.64 -4.48 6.88
C GLU A 40 -9.71 -4.06 5.87
N SER A 41 -10.46 -3.01 6.21
CA SER A 41 -11.49 -2.43 5.35
C SER A 41 -10.88 -1.59 4.23
N SER A 42 -11.66 -1.34 3.17
CA SER A 42 -11.23 -0.47 2.06
C SER A 42 -10.85 0.92 2.57
N ASP A 43 -11.55 1.45 3.57
CA ASP A 43 -11.27 2.79 4.12
C ASP A 43 -9.90 2.84 4.80
N THR A 44 -9.53 1.80 5.55
CA THR A 44 -8.22 1.67 6.17
C THR A 44 -7.10 1.62 5.13
N TYR A 45 -7.28 0.86 4.04
CA TYR A 45 -6.33 0.85 2.93
C TYR A 45 -6.26 2.19 2.20
N SER A 46 -7.40 2.84 1.95
CA SER A 46 -7.45 4.17 1.32
C SER A 46 -6.73 5.22 2.16
N TRP A 47 -6.86 5.17 3.48
CA TRP A 47 -6.12 6.02 4.40
C TRP A 47 -4.60 5.78 4.28
N ALA A 48 -4.16 4.52 4.30
CA ALA A 48 -2.73 4.17 4.17
C ALA A 48 -2.14 4.64 2.82
N LEU A 49 -2.88 4.47 1.71
CA LEU A 49 -2.48 4.93 0.38
C LEU A 49 -2.44 6.46 0.25
N LYS A 50 -3.37 7.17 0.90
CA LYS A 50 -3.34 8.64 0.96
C LYS A 50 -2.07 9.14 1.63
N TYR A 51 -1.64 8.50 2.72
CA TYR A 51 -0.38 8.83 3.39
C TYR A 51 0.82 8.49 2.52
N LEU A 52 0.84 7.31 1.89
CA LEU A 52 1.89 6.94 0.93
C LEU A 52 2.06 8.01 -0.15
N LYS A 53 0.95 8.44 -0.77
CA LYS A 53 0.96 9.47 -1.81
C LYS A 53 1.57 10.78 -1.29
N LYS A 54 1.16 11.22 -0.10
CA LYS A 54 1.69 12.43 0.54
C LYS A 54 3.19 12.33 0.81
N GLU A 55 3.68 11.19 1.28
CA GLU A 55 5.13 11.00 1.51
C GLU A 55 5.90 10.94 0.19
N ALA A 56 5.36 10.27 -0.83
CA ALA A 56 5.96 10.23 -2.17
C ALA A 56 6.09 11.63 -2.80
N GLU A 57 5.06 12.46 -2.66
CA GLU A 57 5.06 13.84 -3.14
C GLU A 57 6.13 14.70 -2.46
N LYS A 58 6.37 14.53 -1.15
CA LYS A 58 7.41 15.27 -0.42
C LYS A 58 8.82 14.99 -0.94
N ILE A 59 9.08 13.75 -1.38
CA ILE A 59 10.39 13.33 -1.88
C ILE A 59 10.53 13.51 -3.41
N GLY A 60 9.56 14.16 -4.05
CA GLY A 60 9.56 14.41 -5.50
C GLY A 60 9.36 13.15 -6.34
N VAL A 61 8.89 12.06 -5.75
CA VAL A 61 8.59 10.82 -6.48
C VAL A 61 7.21 10.96 -7.13
N PHE A 62 7.19 10.86 -8.46
CA PHE A 62 5.95 10.96 -9.24
C PHE A 62 4.99 9.83 -8.84
N SER A 63 3.91 10.20 -8.17
CA SER A 63 3.09 9.28 -7.38
C SER A 63 2.05 8.52 -8.20
N ASN A 64 2.25 8.28 -9.50
CA ASN A 64 1.28 7.55 -10.34
C ASN A 64 1.87 6.20 -10.79
N PRO A 65 1.88 5.18 -9.90
CA PRO A 65 2.50 3.91 -10.21
C PRO A 65 1.71 3.15 -11.29
N THR A 66 2.43 2.66 -12.31
CA THR A 66 1.85 1.71 -13.28
C THR A 66 1.51 0.37 -12.64
N TYR A 67 2.28 -0.06 -11.64
CA TYR A 67 2.15 -1.37 -11.00
C TYR A 67 1.87 -1.24 -9.52
N PHE A 68 0.84 -1.97 -9.07
CA PHE A 68 0.52 -2.15 -7.66
C PHE A 68 0.66 -3.62 -7.29
N ILE A 69 1.54 -3.92 -6.34
CA ILE A 69 1.71 -5.26 -5.76
C ILE A 69 0.93 -5.34 -4.45
N GLY A 70 0.08 -6.36 -4.32
CA GLY A 70 -0.54 -6.68 -3.04
C GLY A 70 -1.46 -7.89 -3.12
N ASP A 71 -1.88 -8.39 -1.96
CA ASP A 71 -2.78 -9.55 -1.84
C ASP A 71 -4.07 -9.31 -2.62
N SER A 72 -4.75 -10.40 -3.01
CA SER A 72 -5.99 -10.38 -3.82
C SER A 72 -7.24 -9.83 -3.11
N SER A 73 -7.10 -9.17 -1.96
CA SER A 73 -8.21 -8.61 -1.18
C SER A 73 -9.03 -7.60 -2.02
N PRO A 74 -10.37 -7.72 -2.07
CA PRO A 74 -11.24 -6.73 -2.71
C PRO A 74 -11.11 -5.35 -2.07
N SER A 75 -10.94 -5.28 -0.74
CA SER A 75 -10.72 -4.02 -0.01
C SER A 75 -9.52 -3.23 -0.55
N ILE A 76 -8.42 -3.92 -0.85
CA ILE A 76 -7.22 -3.31 -1.43
C ILE A 76 -7.52 -2.82 -2.86
N ALA A 77 -8.24 -3.61 -3.66
CA ALA A 77 -8.59 -3.25 -5.04
C ALA A 77 -9.39 -1.94 -5.09
N SER A 78 -10.46 -1.88 -4.29
CA SER A 78 -11.34 -0.72 -4.19
C SER A 78 -10.58 0.51 -3.69
N ALA A 79 -9.70 0.34 -2.71
CA ALA A 79 -8.88 1.43 -2.20
C ALA A 79 -7.91 1.98 -3.26
N VAL A 80 -7.25 1.11 -4.03
CA VAL A 80 -6.26 1.51 -5.05
C VAL A 80 -6.92 2.25 -6.22
N GLU A 81 -8.08 1.79 -6.68
CA GLU A 81 -8.80 2.38 -7.81
C GLU A 81 -9.17 3.86 -7.58
N ILE A 82 -9.41 4.26 -6.33
CA ILE A 82 -9.69 5.64 -5.94
C ILE A 82 -8.48 6.56 -6.20
N PHE A 83 -7.26 6.08 -5.97
CA PHE A 83 -6.05 6.91 -6.07
C PHE A 83 -5.29 6.73 -7.38
N TYR A 84 -5.35 5.54 -7.96
CA TYR A 84 -4.56 5.11 -9.10
C TYR A 84 -5.44 4.34 -10.10
N PRO A 85 -6.37 5.00 -10.81
CA PRO A 85 -7.34 4.31 -11.67
C PRO A 85 -6.70 3.56 -12.86
N ASN A 86 -5.50 3.96 -13.28
CA ASN A 86 -4.78 3.38 -14.42
C ASN A 86 -3.64 2.46 -13.97
N TYR A 87 -3.91 1.61 -12.98
CA TYR A 87 -2.93 0.67 -12.43
C TYR A 87 -3.06 -0.73 -13.02
N ILE A 88 -1.95 -1.46 -13.02
CA ILE A 88 -1.88 -2.90 -13.24
C ILE A 88 -1.65 -3.54 -11.88
N ARG A 89 -2.59 -4.40 -11.45
CA ARG A 89 -2.43 -5.18 -10.23
C ARG A 89 -1.54 -6.39 -10.48
N VAL A 90 -0.59 -6.61 -9.59
CA VAL A 90 0.26 -7.80 -9.52
C VAL A 90 -0.01 -8.45 -8.17
N HIS A 91 -0.39 -9.72 -8.19
CA HIS A 91 -0.73 -10.46 -6.98
C HIS A 91 0.52 -11.02 -6.30
N CYS A 92 0.59 -10.95 -4.97
CA CYS A 92 1.63 -11.57 -4.13
C CYS A 92 1.09 -12.70 -3.25
#